data_AF-A0A852ZSY2-F1
#
_entry.id   AF-A0A852ZSY2-F1
#
_cell.length_a   1.000
_cell.length_b   1.000
_cell.length_c   1.000
_cell.angle_alpha   90.00
_cell.angle_beta   90.00
_cell.angle_gamma   90.00
#
_symmetry.space_group_name_H-M   'P 1'
#
loop_
_entity.id
_entity.type
_entity.pdbx_description
1 polymer ?
#
loop_
_entity_poly.entity_id
_entity_poly.type
_entity_poly.pdbx_seq_one_letter_code
_entity_poly.pdbx_strand_id
1 'polypeptide(L)'
;MATKPVNVSIGLNAGALVTPGQVGKAESRHVCSKLRQRSKVLTGKKAALVLIFGGATKPGPGQQVASAIGKQLHCANADIFAPQTPFRAFWDGSLDYGQARLEVFVFTTKQSASAG
;
A
#
# COMPACT_ATOMS: atom_id res chain seq x y z
N MET A 1 -15.73 4.58 10.56
CA MET A 1 -14.59 4.65 9.62
C MET A 1 -14.03 6.06 9.73
N ALA A 2 -12.73 6.21 9.96
CA ALA A 2 -12.13 7.55 9.86
C ALA A 2 -12.22 7.95 8.39
N THR A 3 -12.88 9.07 8.09
CA THR A 3 -13.17 9.48 6.71
C THR A 3 -11.94 10.02 6.00
N LYS A 4 -10.89 10.40 6.74
CA LYS A 4 -9.60 10.82 6.20
C LYS A 4 -8.65 9.62 6.12
N PRO A 5 -8.19 9.21 4.93
CA PRO A 5 -7.18 8.17 4.81
C PRO A 5 -5.84 8.66 5.33
N VAL A 6 -5.01 7.72 5.77
CA VAL A 6 -3.59 7.98 6.00
C VAL A 6 -2.84 7.72 4.69
N ASN A 7 -2.11 8.74 4.24
CA ASN A 7 -1.32 8.66 3.01
C ASN A 7 0.06 8.05 3.28
N VAL A 8 0.43 7.07 2.47
CA VAL A 8 1.75 6.43 2.47
C VAL A 8 2.31 6.47 1.06
N SER A 9 3.36 7.26 0.85
CA SER A 9 4.06 7.33 -0.44
C SER A 9 5.31 6.45 -0.42
N ILE A 10 5.55 5.74 -1.51
CA ILE A 10 6.75 4.93 -1.71
C ILE A 10 7.36 5.19 -3.09
N GLY A 11 8.69 5.23 -3.14
CA GLY A 11 9.45 5.11 -4.39
C GLY A 11 9.88 3.66 -4.62
N LEU A 12 9.94 3.23 -5.87
CA LEU A 12 10.23 1.85 -6.27
C LEU A 12 10.81 1.81 -7.69
N ASN A 13 11.39 0.67 -8.07
CA ASN A 13 11.65 0.37 -9.46
C ASN A 13 10.42 -0.29 -10.09
N ALA A 14 9.54 0.51 -10.68
CA ALA A 14 8.26 0.04 -11.22
C ALA A 14 8.43 -1.04 -12.30
N GLY A 15 9.43 -0.92 -13.17
CA GLY A 15 9.72 -1.91 -14.21
C GLY A 15 10.18 -3.24 -13.61
N ALA A 16 11.10 -3.20 -12.65
CA ALA A 16 11.54 -4.39 -11.93
C ALA A 16 10.37 -5.07 -11.21
N LEU A 17 9.53 -4.30 -10.51
CA LEU A 17 8.43 -4.85 -9.70
C LEU A 17 7.43 -5.66 -10.53
N VAL A 18 7.13 -5.22 -11.76
CA VAL A 18 6.18 -5.91 -12.65
C VAL A 18 6.84 -6.98 -13.53
N THR A 19 8.16 -7.10 -13.48
CA THR A 19 8.92 -8.10 -14.25
C THR A 19 9.04 -9.42 -13.48
N PRO A 20 8.66 -10.57 -14.07
CA PRO A 20 8.85 -11.87 -13.43
C PRO A 20 10.31 -12.21 -13.14
N GLY A 21 10.54 -13.17 -12.23
CA GLY A 21 11.86 -13.71 -11.94
C GLY A 21 12.57 -13.09 -10.74
N GLN A 22 13.90 -13.26 -10.68
CA GLN A 22 14.72 -12.83 -9.52
C GLN A 22 14.65 -11.31 -9.28
N VAL A 23 14.66 -10.52 -10.36
CA VAL A 23 14.61 -9.05 -10.30
C VAL A 23 13.32 -8.57 -9.66
N GLY A 24 12.16 -9.04 -10.13
CA GLY A 24 10.87 -8.67 -9.51
C GLY A 24 10.69 -9.20 -8.10
N LYS A 25 11.24 -10.38 -7.77
CA LYS A 25 11.26 -10.88 -6.38
C LYS A 25 12.11 -9.97 -5.47
N ALA A 26 13.25 -9.49 -5.95
CA ALA A 26 14.08 -8.56 -5.19
C ALA A 26 13.35 -7.22 -4.96
N GLU A 27 12.74 -6.67 -5.99
CA GLU A 27 11.97 -5.43 -5.86
C GLU A 27 10.72 -5.61 -4.99
N SER A 28 10.06 -6.75 -5.05
CA SER A 28 8.93 -7.08 -4.15
C SER A 28 9.35 -7.04 -2.67
N ARG A 29 10.51 -7.61 -2.34
CA ARG A 29 11.08 -7.55 -0.97
C ARG A 29 11.41 -6.12 -0.56
N HIS A 30 11.96 -5.33 -1.49
CA HIS A 30 12.24 -3.91 -1.25
C HIS A 30 10.97 -3.11 -0.98
N VAL A 31 9.93 -3.29 -1.79
CA VAL A 31 8.61 -2.68 -1.59
C VAL A 31 8.01 -3.11 -0.26
N CYS A 32 8.06 -4.40 0.09
CA CYS A 32 7.60 -4.88 1.40
C CYS A 32 8.32 -4.16 2.56
N SER A 33 9.65 -3.99 2.47
CA SER A 33 10.45 -3.28 3.48
C SER A 33 10.06 -1.79 3.58
N LYS A 34 9.92 -1.10 2.45
CA LYS A 34 9.47 0.31 2.42
C LYS A 34 8.07 0.49 2.99
N LEU A 35 7.14 -0.37 2.59
CA LEU A 35 5.77 -0.36 3.12
C LEU A 35 5.78 -0.58 4.64
N ARG A 36 6.56 -1.54 5.14
CA ARG A 36 6.71 -1.79 6.58
C ARG A 36 7.21 -0.55 7.32
N GLN A 37 8.23 0.12 6.77
CA GLN A 37 8.79 1.31 7.39
C GLN A 37 7.77 2.46 7.41
N ARG A 38 7.10 2.71 6.29
CA ARG A 38 6.17 3.84 6.14
C ARG A 38 4.84 3.61 6.85
N SER A 39 4.39 2.36 6.97
CA SER A 39 3.16 2.03 7.68
C SER A 39 3.29 2.06 9.20
N LYS A 40 4.48 2.30 9.77
CA LYS A 40 4.66 2.45 11.24
C LYS A 40 3.76 3.51 11.86
N VAL A 41 3.38 4.55 11.09
CA VAL A 41 2.41 5.58 11.52
C VAL A 41 1.01 5.01 11.79
N LEU A 42 0.75 3.78 11.36
CA LEU A 42 -0.50 3.05 11.54
C LEU A 42 -0.42 1.98 12.65
N THR A 43 0.67 1.92 13.41
CA THR A 43 0.82 0.97 14.53
C THR A 43 -0.39 1.04 15.47
N GLY A 44 -0.93 -0.12 15.84
CA GLY A 44 -2.14 -0.24 16.67
C GLY A 44 -3.47 -0.05 15.92
N LYS A 45 -3.43 0.21 14.60
CA LYS A 45 -4.61 0.32 13.74
C LYS A 45 -4.68 -0.88 12.79
N LYS A 46 -5.90 -1.18 12.32
CA LYS A 46 -6.16 -2.18 11.27
C LYS A 46 -6.67 -1.49 10.02
N ALA A 47 -6.11 -1.81 8.87
CA ALA A 47 -6.57 -1.32 7.58
C ALA A 47 -7.91 -1.98 7.23
N ALA A 48 -8.92 -1.13 6.99
CA ALA A 48 -10.24 -1.51 6.49
C ALA A 48 -10.28 -1.57 4.96
N LEU A 49 -9.56 -0.66 4.29
CA LEU A 49 -9.44 -0.57 2.84
C LEU A 49 -8.15 0.17 2.48
N VAL A 50 -7.49 -0.28 1.42
CA VAL A 50 -6.30 0.39 0.87
C VAL A 50 -6.54 0.75 -0.60
N LEU A 51 -6.50 2.03 -0.95
CA LEU A 51 -6.45 2.45 -2.35
C LEU A 51 -4.98 2.64 -2.72
N ILE A 52 -4.55 2.11 -3.86
CA ILE A 52 -3.16 2.14 -4.30
C ILE A 52 -3.11 2.80 -5.66
N PHE A 53 -2.37 3.89 -5.78
CA PHE A 53 -2.18 4.66 -7.00
C PHE A 53 -0.75 4.43 -7.48
N GLY A 54 -0.61 3.77 -8.63
CA GLY A 54 0.70 3.52 -9.25
C GLY A 54 1.03 4.60 -10.27
N GLY A 55 2.24 5.13 -10.21
CA GLY A 55 2.72 6.15 -11.13
C GLY A 55 3.11 5.57 -12.48
N ALA A 56 2.62 6.21 -13.54
CA ALA A 56 2.88 5.90 -14.94
C ALA A 56 2.23 6.96 -15.83
N THR A 57 2.71 7.08 -17.08
CA THR A 57 2.08 7.95 -18.10
C THR A 57 0.80 7.37 -18.69
N LYS A 58 0.50 6.08 -18.46
CA LYS A 58 -0.67 5.37 -18.99
C LYS A 58 -1.39 4.58 -17.90
N PRO A 59 -2.73 4.41 -18.00
CA PRO A 59 -3.52 3.67 -17.02
C PRO A 59 -3.04 2.24 -16.74
N GLY A 60 -2.80 1.45 -17.80
CA GLY A 60 -2.45 0.04 -17.70
C GLY A 60 -1.21 -0.21 -16.82
N PRO A 61 -0.04 0.38 -17.17
CA PRO A 61 1.16 0.26 -16.34
C PRO A 61 0.97 0.77 -14.90
N GLY A 62 0.24 1.88 -14.70
CA GLY A 62 -0.03 2.41 -13.37
C GLY A 62 -0.82 1.42 -12.49
N GLN A 63 -1.87 0.82 -13.05
CA GLN A 63 -2.66 -0.21 -12.36
C GLN A 63 -1.86 -1.50 -12.11
N GLN A 64 -0.98 -1.90 -13.04
CA GLN A 64 -0.09 -3.06 -12.85
C GLN A 64 0.86 -2.84 -11.67
N VAL A 65 1.49 -1.66 -11.59
CA VAL A 65 2.35 -1.28 -10.46
C VAL A 65 1.57 -1.28 -9.15
N ALA A 66 0.39 -0.64 -9.12
CA ALA A 66 -0.47 -0.60 -7.94
C ALA A 66 -0.89 -2.01 -7.46
N SER A 67 -1.24 -2.90 -8.40
CA SER A 67 -1.59 -4.29 -8.11
C SER A 67 -0.39 -5.08 -7.53
N ALA A 68 0.81 -4.88 -8.08
CA ALA A 68 2.01 -5.53 -7.58
C ALA A 68 2.38 -5.08 -6.16
N ILE A 69 2.17 -3.80 -5.82
CA ILE A 69 2.31 -3.27 -4.47
C ILE A 69 1.28 -3.89 -3.51
N GLY A 70 0.02 -4.01 -3.94
CA GLY A 70 -1.06 -4.60 -3.14
C GLY A 70 -0.72 -6.02 -2.63
N LYS A 71 -0.03 -6.81 -3.45
CA LYS A 71 0.45 -8.15 -3.08
C LYS A 71 1.50 -8.14 -1.94
N GLN A 72 2.14 -7.00 -1.67
CA GLN A 72 3.16 -6.86 -0.63
C GLN A 72 2.60 -6.34 0.71
N LEU A 73 1.32 -5.96 0.78
CA LEU A 73 0.73 -5.37 1.99
C LEU A 73 0.87 -6.29 3.21
N HIS A 74 0.54 -7.57 3.06
CA HIS A 74 0.60 -8.53 4.16
C HIS A 74 2.03 -8.74 4.68
N CYS A 75 3.02 -8.84 3.77
CA CYS A 75 4.44 -8.93 4.12
C CYS A 75 4.90 -7.71 4.93
N ALA A 76 4.40 -6.52 4.57
CA ALA A 76 4.81 -5.27 5.19
C ALA A 76 4.47 -5.25 6.69
N ASN A 77 3.23 -5.54 7.04
CA ASN A 77 2.80 -5.64 8.43
C ASN A 77 1.46 -6.38 8.52
N ALA A 78 1.47 -7.62 9.02
CA ALA A 78 0.28 -8.46 9.10
C ALA A 78 -0.78 -7.95 10.10
N ASP A 79 -0.37 -7.19 11.12
CA ASP A 79 -1.29 -6.64 12.13
C ASP A 79 -2.11 -5.47 11.56
N ILE A 80 -1.47 -4.66 10.71
CA ILE A 80 -2.12 -3.55 10.00
C ILE A 80 -2.87 -4.07 8.77
N PHE A 81 -2.19 -4.90 7.96
CA PHE A 81 -2.66 -5.45 6.69
C PHE A 81 -2.85 -6.97 6.82
N ALA A 82 -4.02 -7.37 7.30
CA ALA A 82 -4.40 -8.78 7.40
C ALA A 82 -4.34 -9.48 6.01
N PRO A 83 -4.25 -10.83 5.94
CA PRO A 83 -4.14 -11.58 4.69
C PRO A 83 -5.20 -11.27 3.63
N GLN A 84 -6.35 -10.69 4.04
CA GLN A 84 -7.47 -10.34 3.18
C GLN A 84 -7.84 -8.85 3.27
N THR A 85 -6.90 -7.98 3.68
CA THR A 85 -7.14 -6.53 3.64
C THR A 85 -7.51 -6.14 2.21
N PRO A 86 -8.72 -5.61 1.98
CA PRO A 86 -9.14 -5.28 0.65
C PRO A 86 -8.30 -4.12 0.13
N PHE A 87 -7.85 -4.25 -1.11
CA PHE A 87 -7.21 -3.16 -1.82
C PHE A 87 -7.83 -2.95 -3.19
N ARG A 88 -7.61 -1.75 -3.73
CA ARG A 88 -8.00 -1.37 -5.09
C ARG A 88 -6.83 -0.69 -5.76
N ALA A 89 -6.51 -1.14 -6.98
CA ALA A 89 -5.46 -0.58 -7.80
C ALA A 89 -6.04 0.50 -8.71
N PHE A 90 -5.44 1.69 -8.66
CA PHE A 90 -5.87 2.86 -9.41
C PHE A 90 -4.70 3.47 -10.18
N TRP A 91 -5.08 4.29 -11.14
CA TRP A 91 -4.22 5.23 -11.82
C TRP A 91 -5.00 6.55 -11.94
N ASP A 92 -4.40 7.64 -11.52
CA ASP A 92 -4.97 8.99 -11.60
C ASP A 92 -4.09 9.96 -12.41
N GLY A 93 -2.99 9.45 -12.99
CA GLY A 93 -2.03 10.25 -13.76
C GLY A 93 -1.18 11.23 -12.93
N SER A 94 -1.31 11.24 -11.60
CA SER A 94 -0.66 12.24 -10.73
C SER A 94 0.77 11.88 -10.32
N LEU A 95 1.24 10.68 -10.64
CA LEU A 95 2.50 10.13 -10.14
C LEU A 95 3.42 9.69 -11.29
N ASP A 96 4.72 10.01 -11.14
CA ASP A 96 5.77 9.57 -12.06
C ASP A 96 5.98 8.06 -12.00
N TYR A 97 6.50 7.51 -13.10
CA TYR A 97 6.90 6.10 -13.13
C TYR A 97 7.99 5.82 -12.09
N GLY A 98 7.74 4.85 -11.20
CA GLY A 98 8.59 4.57 -10.03
C GLY A 98 8.11 5.21 -8.72
N GLN A 99 6.98 5.90 -8.72
CA GLN A 99 6.29 6.36 -7.52
C GLN A 99 4.96 5.62 -7.32
N ALA A 100 4.53 5.52 -6.07
CA ALA A 100 3.19 5.09 -5.72
C ALA A 100 2.69 5.77 -4.45
N ARG A 101 1.38 5.99 -4.36
CA ARG A 101 0.66 6.49 -3.18
C ARG A 101 -0.31 5.43 -2.71
N LEU A 102 -0.33 5.17 -1.41
CA LEU A 102 -1.36 4.36 -0.76
C LEU A 102 -2.21 5.28 0.12
N GLU A 103 -3.52 5.13 0.00
CA GLU A 103 -4.49 5.73 0.89
C GLU A 103 -5.08 4.63 1.77
N VAL A 104 -4.69 4.63 3.04
CA VAL A 104 -5.07 3.59 4.00
C VAL A 104 -6.21 4.10 4.86
N PHE A 105 -7.39 3.51 4.65
CA PHE A 105 -8.55 3.70 5.51
C PHE A 105 -8.48 2.70 6.65
N VAL A 106 -8.51 3.18 7.88
CA VAL A 106 -8.41 2.33 9.07
C VAL A 106 -9.77 2.17 9.75
N PHE A 107 -9.97 1.02 10.38
CA PHE A 107 -11.06 0.89 11.34
C PHE A 107 -10.86 1.91 12.46
N THR A 108 -11.90 2.65 12.79
CA THR A 108 -11.94 3.41 14.04
C THR A 108 -12.09 2.38 15.13
N THR A 109 -11.02 2.09 15.88
CA THR A 109 -11.19 1.49 17.19
C THR A 109 -12.07 2.46 17.98
N LYS A 110 -13.26 2.03 18.41
CA LYS A 110 -13.90 2.69 19.55
C LYS A 110 -12.90 2.54 20.69
N GLN A 111 -12.15 3.58 21.01
CA GLN A 111 -11.30 3.59 22.19
C GLN A 111 -12.01 4.43 23.26
N SER A 112 -12.31 3.75 24.37
CA SER A 112 -12.73 4.25 25.69
C SER A 112 -14.21 4.62 25.88
N ALA A 113 -15.04 3.61 26.14
CA ALA A 113 -16.22 3.75 27.00
C ALA A 113 -16.15 2.69 28.12
N SER A 114 -15.15 2.82 28.98
CA SER A 114 -15.12 2.18 30.30
C SER A 114 -14.01 2.79 31.16
N ALA A 115 -14.36 3.88 31.85
CA ALA A 115 -13.74 4.37 33.08
C ALA A 115 -14.65 5.54 33.54
N GLY A 116 -15.37 5.48 34.64
CA GLY A 116 -15.69 4.44 35.62
C GLY A 116 -16.95 4.88 36.35
#